data_AF-Q2NRI7-F1
#
_entry.id   AF-Q2NRI7-F1
#
_cell.length_a   1.000
_cell.length_b   1.000
_cell.length_c   1.000
_cell.angle_alpha   90.00
_cell.angle_beta   90.00
_cell.angle_gamma   90.00
#
_symmetry.space_group_name_H-M   'P 1'
#
loop_
_entity.id
_entity.type
_entity.pdbx_description
1 polymer ?
#
loop_
_entity_poly.entity_id
_entity_poly.type
_entity_poly.pdbx_seq_one_letter_code
_entity_poly.pdbx_strand_id
1 'polypeptide(L)'
;MRVRRLDDNHDWTFGRGRASYASGADALRQCLITRLRSLNGDWFLNPDSGVRWFDYLAKNADFRALEAEIKGVVLDTDGVQEISAFPFH
;
A
#
# COMPACT_ATOMS: atom_id res chain seq x y z
N MET A 1 -9.85 -9.73 6.55
CA MET A 1 -10.22 -9.22 5.21
C MET A 1 -10.18 -10.31 4.14
N ARG A 2 -10.90 -10.13 3.02
CA ARG A 2 -10.76 -10.91 1.78
C ARG A 2 -10.86 -9.96 0.59
N VAL A 3 -9.94 -10.06 -0.36
CA VAL A 3 -9.87 -9.17 -1.53
C VAL A 3 -9.70 -9.97 -2.82
N ARG A 4 -9.93 -9.33 -3.96
CA ARG A 4 -9.67 -9.95 -5.26
C ARG A 4 -8.19 -10.23 -5.41
N ARG A 5 -7.79 -11.47 -5.72
CA ARG A 5 -6.36 -11.81 -5.89
C ARG A 5 -5.84 -11.14 -7.16
N LEU A 6 -4.71 -10.45 -7.03
CA LEU A 6 -3.93 -9.96 -8.16
C LEU A 6 -2.98 -11.05 -8.68
N ASP A 7 -2.69 -11.02 -9.97
CA ASP A 7 -1.56 -11.75 -10.55
C ASP A 7 -0.26 -10.91 -10.49
N ASP A 8 0.81 -11.44 -11.09
CA ASP A 8 2.13 -10.81 -11.09
C ASP A 8 2.17 -9.47 -11.86
N ASN A 9 1.19 -9.23 -12.74
CA ASN A 9 1.04 -7.97 -13.46
C ASN A 9 0.17 -6.96 -12.72
N HIS A 10 -0.32 -7.32 -11.52
CA HIS A 10 -1.25 -6.54 -10.70
C HIS A 10 -2.67 -6.48 -11.27
N ASP A 11 -3.04 -7.44 -12.12
CA ASP A 11 -4.38 -7.54 -12.68
C ASP A 11 -5.29 -8.45 -11.82
N TRP A 12 -6.59 -8.17 -11.84
CA TRP A 12 -7.56 -9.00 -11.13
C TRP A 12 -7.66 -10.38 -11.79
N THR A 13 -7.51 -11.43 -11.00
CA THR A 13 -7.69 -12.81 -11.48
C THR A 13 -9.17 -13.19 -11.55
N PHE A 14 -9.61 -13.96 -12.55
CA PHE A 14 -11.00 -14.45 -12.67
C PHE A 14 -11.08 -15.95 -13.00
N GLY A 15 -12.28 -16.54 -12.91
CA GLY A 15 -12.57 -17.89 -13.39
C GLY A 15 -12.16 -19.06 -12.48
N ARG A 16 -11.58 -18.80 -11.29
CA ARG A 16 -11.09 -19.87 -10.38
C ARG A 16 -11.84 -19.96 -9.05
N GLY A 17 -13.10 -19.49 -9.02
CA GLY A 17 -13.95 -19.51 -7.84
C GLY A 17 -13.26 -18.86 -6.62
N ARG A 18 -13.15 -19.60 -5.52
CA ARG A 18 -12.51 -19.11 -4.28
C ARG A 18 -11.02 -18.82 -4.43
N ALA A 19 -10.34 -19.46 -5.38
CA ALA A 19 -8.90 -19.23 -5.61
C ALA A 19 -8.60 -17.87 -6.26
N SER A 20 -9.61 -17.21 -6.85
CA SER A 20 -9.50 -15.82 -7.33
C SER A 20 -9.54 -14.76 -6.22
N TYR A 21 -9.48 -15.18 -4.95
CA TYR A 21 -9.45 -14.29 -3.80
C TYR A 21 -8.21 -14.53 -2.95
N ALA A 22 -7.66 -13.43 -2.43
CA ALA A 22 -6.64 -13.43 -1.39
C ALA A 22 -7.33 -13.22 -0.03
N SER A 23 -6.78 -13.83 1.03
CA SER A 23 -7.30 -13.73 2.39
C SER A 23 -6.17 -13.80 3.41
N GLY A 24 -6.43 -13.34 4.64
CA GLY A 24 -5.42 -13.34 5.71
C GLY A 24 -4.20 -12.50 5.30
N ALA A 25 -3.00 -13.06 5.50
CA ALA A 25 -1.75 -12.38 5.21
C ALA A 25 -1.58 -12.01 3.73
N ASP A 26 -2.06 -12.82 2.79
CA ASP A 26 -1.98 -12.51 1.35
C ASP A 26 -2.77 -11.25 1.01
N ALA A 27 -3.97 -11.11 1.59
CA ALA A 27 -4.81 -9.94 1.38
C ALA A 27 -4.18 -8.69 2.02
N LEU A 28 -3.63 -8.84 3.23
CA LEU A 28 -2.91 -7.76 3.92
C LEU A 28 -1.76 -7.25 3.06
N ARG A 29 -0.90 -8.17 2.60
CA ARG A 29 0.24 -7.85 1.76
C ARG A 29 -0.19 -7.15 0.48
N GLN A 30 -1.23 -7.65 -0.18
CA GLN A 30 -1.73 -7.07 -1.41
C GLN A 30 -2.26 -5.64 -1.18
N CYS A 31 -3.11 -5.43 -0.18
CA CYS A 31 -3.63 -4.11 0.17
C CYS A 31 -2.52 -3.12 0.55
N LEU A 32 -1.54 -3.57 1.33
CA LEU A 32 -0.41 -2.77 1.74
C LEU A 32 0.41 -2.29 0.54
N ILE A 33 0.76 -3.21 -0.37
CA ILE A 33 1.51 -2.88 -1.59
C ILE A 33 0.71 -1.94 -2.48
N THR A 34 -0.59 -2.17 -2.65
CA THR A 34 -1.47 -1.26 -3.42
C THR A 34 -1.44 0.15 -2.81
N ARG A 35 -1.63 0.28 -1.49
CA ARG A 35 -1.64 1.59 -0.80
C ARG A 35 -0.30 2.32 -0.91
N LEU A 36 0.82 1.61 -0.79
CA LEU A 36 2.16 2.21 -0.92
C LEU A 36 2.46 2.68 -2.36
N ARG A 37 1.84 2.05 -3.37
CA ARG A 37 2.02 2.42 -4.78
C ARG A 37 1.05 3.48 -5.27
N SER A 38 -0.09 3.64 -4.60
CA SER A 38 -1.03 4.72 -4.91
C SER A 38 -0.39 6.08 -4.64
N LEU A 39 -0.47 6.96 -5.63
CA LEU A 39 -0.06 8.35 -5.54
C LEU A 39 -1.15 9.15 -4.83
N ASN A 40 -0.75 10.20 -4.14
CA ASN A 40 -1.69 11.21 -3.68
C ASN A 40 -2.48 11.77 -4.87
N GLY A 41 -3.82 11.80 -4.75
CA GLY A 41 -4.73 12.22 -5.82
C GLY A 41 -5.24 11.11 -6.74
N ASP A 42 -4.75 9.87 -6.63
CA ASP A 42 -5.19 8.75 -7.51
C ASP A 42 -6.67 8.38 -7.30
N TRP A 43 -7.18 8.54 -6.08
CA TRP A 43 -8.52 8.10 -5.72
C TRP A 43 -9.52 9.25 -5.72
N PHE A 44 -10.39 9.29 -6.73
CA PHE A 44 -11.37 10.38 -6.90
C PHE A 44 -12.35 10.60 -5.73
N LEU A 45 -12.62 9.58 -4.90
CA LEU A 45 -13.48 9.73 -3.71
C LEU A 45 -12.73 10.27 -2.49
N ASN A 46 -11.40 10.15 -2.49
CA ASN A 46 -10.54 10.63 -1.43
C ASN A 46 -9.19 11.04 -2.03
N PRO A 47 -9.07 12.28 -2.54
CA PRO A 47 -7.86 12.75 -3.19
C PRO A 47 -6.67 12.86 -2.22
N ASP A 48 -6.92 12.93 -0.91
CA ASP A 48 -5.88 12.94 0.10
C ASP A 48 -5.25 11.55 0.33
N SER A 49 -5.86 10.49 -0.23
CA SER A 49 -5.32 9.13 -0.16
C SER A 49 -4.12 8.93 -1.08
N GLY A 50 -3.17 8.11 -0.63
CA GLY A 50 -1.96 7.76 -1.37
C GLY A 50 -0.74 8.50 -0.82
N VAL A 51 0.45 8.00 -1.15
CA VAL A 51 1.71 8.59 -0.71
C VAL A 51 2.05 9.76 -1.63
N ARG A 52 2.46 10.89 -1.05
CA ARG A 52 2.93 12.09 -1.77
C ARG A 52 4.36 11.90 -2.28
N TRP A 53 4.60 10.84 -3.06
CA TRP A 53 5.94 10.47 -3.54
C TRP A 53 6.68 11.64 -4.21
N PHE A 54 5.98 12.49 -4.97
CA PHE A 54 6.59 13.62 -5.68
C PHE A 54 7.16 14.71 -4.78
N ASP A 55 6.67 14.84 -3.54
CA ASP A 55 7.25 15.77 -2.56
C ASP A 55 8.67 15.34 -2.15
N TYR A 56 8.96 14.04 -2.27
CA TYR A 56 10.22 13.42 -1.85
C TYR A 56 11.14 13.05 -3.03
N LEU A 57 10.65 13.12 -4.26
CA LEU A 57 11.47 12.97 -5.48
C LEU A 57 12.10 14.31 -5.92
N ALA A 58 12.53 15.10 -4.93
CA ALA A 58 13.12 16.42 -5.10
C ALA A 58 14.57 16.46 -4.61
N LYS A 59 15.31 17.49 -5.03
CA LYS A 59 16.65 17.74 -4.50
C LYS A 59 16.55 18.12 -3.02
N ASN A 60 17.33 17.44 -2.16
CA ASN A 60 17.31 17.60 -0.70
C ASN A 60 15.94 17.29 -0.06
N ALA A 61 15.28 16.23 -0.51
CA ALA A 61 14.04 15.76 0.10
C ALA A 61 14.19 15.45 1.59
N ASP A 62 13.12 15.71 2.35
CA ASP A 62 13.05 15.32 3.75
C ASP A 62 12.74 13.83 3.87
N PHE A 63 13.79 13.02 3.95
CA PHE A 63 13.68 11.57 4.11
C PHE A 63 13.05 11.15 5.44
N ARG A 64 13.11 11.98 6.49
CA ARG A 64 12.43 11.68 7.75
C ARG A 64 10.92 11.83 7.62
N ALA A 65 10.48 12.85 6.88
CA ALA A 65 9.08 13.03 6.53
C ALA A 65 8.57 11.89 5.64
N LEU A 66 9.35 11.47 4.63
CA LEU A 66 9.03 10.30 3.80
C LEU A 66 8.86 9.02 4.65
N GLU A 67 9.82 8.76 5.55
CA GLU A 67 9.76 7.61 6.44
C GLU A 67 8.51 7.64 7.34
N ALA A 68 8.19 8.80 7.92
CA ALA A 68 6.99 8.96 8.73
C ALA A 68 5.70 8.71 7.93
N GLU A 69 5.65 9.18 6.68
CA GLU A 69 4.50 8.98 5.80
C GLU A 69 4.32 7.50 5.41
N ILE A 70 5.41 6.81 5.03
CA ILE A 70 5.37 5.38 4.74
C ILE A 70 4.90 4.58 5.97
N LYS A 71 5.45 4.87 7.15
CA LYS A 71 5.03 4.22 8.41
C LYS A 71 3.55 4.48 8.71
N GLY A 72 3.08 5.71 8.49
CA GLY A 72 1.67 6.07 8.62
C GLY A 72 0.79 5.22 7.71
N VAL A 73 1.11 5.14 6.42
CA VAL A 73 0.35 4.32 5.46
C VAL A 73 0.35 2.84 5.85
N VAL A 74 1.48 2.31 6.33
CA VAL A 74 1.59 0.92 6.80
C VAL A 74 0.67 0.69 8.00
N LEU A 75 0.77 1.52 9.05
CA LEU A 75 -0.02 1.38 10.28
C LEU A 75 -1.53 1.63 10.05
N ASP A 76 -1.89 2.51 9.11
CA ASP A 76 -3.27 2.77 8.73
C ASP A 76 -3.88 1.68 7.84
N THR A 77 -3.08 0.71 7.38
CA THR A 77 -3.60 -0.40 6.57
C THR A 77 -4.31 -1.42 7.47
N ASP A 78 -5.59 -1.67 7.17
CA ASP A 78 -6.41 -2.63 7.93
C ASP A 78 -5.71 -3.98 8.11
N GLY A 79 -5.60 -4.43 9.36
CA GLY A 79 -4.94 -5.68 9.74
C GLY A 79 -3.45 -5.55 10.10
N VAL A 80 -2.80 -4.40 9.88
CA VAL A 80 -1.49 -4.11 10.48
C VAL A 80 -1.67 -3.78 11.96
N GLN A 81 -0.84 -4.37 12.82
CA GLN A 81 -0.86 -4.12 14.26
C GLN A 81 0.37 -3.32 14.72
N GLU A 82 1.53 -3.63 14.16
CA GLU A 82 2.79 -2.99 14.52
C GLU A 82 3.80 -3.05 13.37
N ILE A 83 4.81 -2.20 13.45
CA ILE A 83 6.02 -2.28 12.63
C ILE A 83 7.17 -2.69 13.55
N SER A 84 7.57 -3.96 13.49
CA SER A 84 8.63 -4.50 14.35
C SER A 84 10.03 -4.04 13.95
N ALA A 85 10.26 -3.74 12.67
CA ALA A 85 11.49 -3.19 12.16
C ALA A 85 11.23 -2.34 10.91
N PHE A 86 11.99 -1.25 10.77
CA PHE A 86 11.97 -0.39 9.59
C PHE A 86 13.40 0.11 9.31
N PRO A 87 14.25 -0.70 8.67
CA PRO A 87 15.58 -0.28 8.29
C PRO A 87 15.46 0.74 7.15
N PHE A 88 15.50 2.03 7.50
CA PHE A 88 15.62 3.14 6.57
C PHE A 88 17.05 3.66 6.68
N HIS A 89 17.75 3.80 5.56
CA HIS A 89 19.16 4.21 5.50
C HIS A 89 19.28 5.48 4.67
#